data_AF-A0A832JXN4-F1
#
_entry.id   AF-A0A832JXN4-F1
#
_cell.length_a   1.000
_cell.length_b   1.000
_cell.length_c   1.000
_cell.angle_alpha   90.00
_cell.angle_beta   90.00
_cell.angle_gamma   90.00
#
_symmetry.space_group_name_H-M   'P 1'
#
loop_
_entity.id
_entity.type
_entity.pdbx_description
1 polymer ?
#
loop_
_entity_poly.entity_id
_entity_poly.type
_entity_poly.pdbx_seq_one_letter_code
_entity_poly.pdbx_strand_id
1 'polypeptide(L)'
;MIRRKHIEEIILFIGILGLLLIFQPFSLLGYTVGWILILSSTLIYVIFTLIPRNIDMINGLPKYFVRTLIIVILIVTTFVMLSIWLTPHLVG
;
A
#
# COMPACT_ATOMS: atom_id res chain seq x y z
N MET A 1 -20.87 -7.32 -13.22
CA MET A 1 -19.72 -7.97 -12.56
C MET A 1 -18.47 -7.17 -12.87
N ILE A 2 -18.27 -6.05 -12.17
CA ILE A 2 -17.05 -5.24 -12.27
C ILE A 2 -15.91 -6.16 -11.80
N ARG A 3 -15.05 -6.58 -12.75
CA ARG A 3 -13.99 -7.55 -12.48
C ARG A 3 -13.05 -6.92 -11.47
N ARG A 4 -12.82 -7.61 -10.34
CA ARG A 4 -11.77 -7.32 -9.34
C ARG A 4 -10.46 -6.78 -9.94
N LYS A 5 -10.12 -7.26 -11.14
CA LYS A 5 -9.01 -6.78 -11.98
C LYS A 5 -9.00 -5.26 -12.22
N HIS A 6 -10.13 -4.62 -12.48
CA HIS A 6 -10.20 -3.16 -12.67
C HIS A 6 -9.95 -2.40 -11.38
N ILE A 7 -10.39 -2.94 -10.24
CA ILE A 7 -10.11 -2.34 -8.92
C ILE A 7 -8.61 -2.44 -8.63
N GLU A 8 -7.99 -3.60 -8.88
CA GLU A 8 -6.54 -3.78 -8.75
C GLU A 8 -5.74 -2.84 -9.66
N GLU A 9 -6.14 -2.67 -10.93
CA GLU A 9 -5.51 -1.74 -11.87
C GLU A 9 -5.59 -0.28 -11.39
N ILE A 10 -6.75 0.14 -10.86
CA ILE A 10 -6.93 1.49 -10.31
C ILE A 10 -6.04 1.71 -9.08
N ILE A 11 -5.98 0.72 -8.17
CA ILE A 11 -5.13 0.79 -6.97
C ILE A 11 -3.66 0.89 -7.34
N LEU A 12 -3.20 0.13 -8.34
CA LEU A 12 -1.84 0.20 -8.86
C LEU A 12 -1.54 1.59 -9.45
N PHE A 13 -2.47 2.16 -10.21
CA PHE A 13 -2.34 3.52 -10.74
C PHE A 13 -2.18 4.57 -9.63
N ILE A 14 -2.96 4.44 -8.56
CA ILE A 14 -2.86 5.31 -7.38
C ILE A 14 -1.49 5.19 -6.72
N GLY A 15 -0.95 3.97 -6.61
CA GLY A 15 0.40 3.73 -6.09
C GLY A 15 1.49 4.36 -6.96
N ILE A 16 1.37 4.25 -8.29
CA ILE A 16 2.32 4.87 -9.24
C ILE A 16 2.28 6.40 -9.13
N LEU A 17 1.10 7.00 -9.02
CA LEU A 17 0.96 8.45 -8.77
C LEU A 17 1.62 8.86 -7.45
N GLY A 18 1.48 8.02 -6.42
CA GLY A 18 2.19 8.20 -5.15
C GLY A 18 3.71 8.21 -5.31
N LEU A 19 4.27 7.26 -6.09
CA LEU A 19 5.71 7.21 -6.38
C LEU A 19 6.19 8.46 -7.11
N LEU A 20 5.45 8.91 -8.12
CA LEU A 20 5.80 10.13 -8.88
C LEU A 20 5.88 11.35 -7.96
N LEU A 21 4.94 11.49 -7.02
CA LEU A 21 4.94 12.60 -6.06
C LEU A 21 6.08 12.52 -5.03
N ILE A 22 6.57 11.32 -4.72
CA ILE A 22 7.72 11.12 -3.81
C ILE A 22 9.03 11.45 -4.52
N PHE A 23 9.24 10.94 -5.74
CA PHE A 23 10.49 11.12 -6.49
C PHE A 23 10.61 12.46 -7.21
N GLN A 24 9.48 13.08 -7.54
CA GLN A 24 9.43 14.41 -8.14
C GLN A 24 8.46 15.31 -7.36
N PRO A 25 8.82 15.68 -6.11
CA PRO A 25 7.95 16.51 -5.30
C PRO A 25 7.99 17.95 -5.80
N PHE A 26 6.86 18.45 -6.30
CA PHE A 26 6.70 19.87 -6.63
C PHE A 26 6.56 20.76 -5.36
N SER A 27 6.30 20.14 -4.20
CA SER A 27 6.20 20.77 -2.89
C SER A 27 6.30 19.74 -1.76
N LEU A 28 6.56 20.18 -0.53
CA LEU A 28 6.53 19.33 0.67
C LEU A 28 5.17 18.65 0.88
N LEU A 29 4.09 19.36 0.53
CA LEU A 29 2.73 18.82 0.58
C LEU A 29 2.56 17.69 -0.44
N GLY A 30 3.05 17.87 -1.67
CA GLY A 30 3.06 16.84 -2.71
C GLY A 30 3.82 15.58 -2.28
N TYR A 31 5.00 15.75 -1.68
CA TYR A 31 5.78 14.65 -1.11
C TYR A 31 4.99 13.86 -0.05
N THR A 32 4.35 14.58 0.89
CA THR A 32 3.55 13.96 1.96
C THR A 32 2.34 13.20 1.41
N VAL A 33 1.65 13.80 0.43
CA VAL A 33 0.52 13.15 -0.28
C VAL A 33 0.99 11.90 -1.02
N GLY A 34 2.18 11.94 -1.65
CA GLY A 34 2.77 10.77 -2.31
C GLY A 34 2.93 9.58 -1.38
N TRP A 35 3.44 9.80 -0.16
CA TRP A 35 3.54 8.77 0.87
C TRP A 35 2.19 8.21 1.31
N ILE A 36 1.18 9.07 1.45
CA ILE A 36 -0.20 8.64 1.81
C ILE A 36 -0.81 7.78 0.70
N LEU A 37 -0.59 8.13 -0.58
CA LEU A 37 -1.07 7.36 -1.73
C LEU A 37 -0.39 5.99 -1.83
N ILE A 38 0.92 5.91 -1.56
CA ILE A 38 1.63 4.62 -1.49
C ILE A 38 1.08 3.76 -0.37
N LEU A 39 0.94 4.32 0.83
CA LEU A 39 0.47 3.57 1.98
C LEU A 39 -0.95 3.03 1.77
N SER A 40 -1.87 3.88 1.31
CA SER A 40 -3.26 3.50 1.05
C SER A 40 -3.38 2.48 -0.08
N SER A 41 -2.70 2.68 -1.22
CA SER A 41 -2.74 1.72 -2.33
C SER A 41 -2.20 0.35 -1.93
N THR A 42 -1.10 0.30 -1.19
CA THR A 42 -0.50 -0.97 -0.74
C THR A 42 -1.42 -1.72 0.24
N LEU A 43 -2.03 -1.00 1.18
CA LEU A 43 -3.02 -1.55 2.12
C LEU A 43 -4.23 -2.14 1.39
N ILE A 44 -4.82 -1.38 0.48
CA ILE A 44 -6.01 -1.82 -0.26
C ILE A 44 -5.66 -3.01 -1.16
N TYR A 45 -4.51 -2.96 -1.86
CA TYR A 45 -4.06 -4.06 -2.70
C TYR A 45 -3.90 -5.35 -1.89
N VAL A 46 -3.28 -5.28 -0.73
CA VAL A 46 -3.09 -6.44 0.15
C VAL A 46 -4.41 -6.97 0.68
N ILE A 47 -5.31 -6.11 1.16
CA ILE A 47 -6.65 -6.53 1.59
C ILE A 47 -7.36 -7.26 0.44
N PHE A 48 -7.31 -6.70 -0.76
CA PHE A 48 -7.91 -7.31 -1.93
C PHE A 48 -7.22 -8.61 -2.33
N THR A 49 -5.91 -8.76 -2.17
CA THR A 49 -5.20 -9.99 -2.57
C THR A 49 -5.42 -11.12 -1.56
N LEU A 50 -5.53 -10.79 -0.27
CA LEU A 50 -5.65 -11.76 0.81
C LEU A 50 -7.06 -12.32 1.00
N ILE A 51 -8.10 -11.63 0.56
CA ILE A 51 -9.47 -12.16 0.63
C ILE A 51 -9.59 -13.27 -0.44
N PRO A 52 -9.77 -14.55 -0.08
CA PRO A 52 -9.94 -15.62 -1.07
C PRO A 52 -11.24 -15.41 -1.82
N ARG A 53 -11.24 -15.68 -3.13
CA ARG A 53 -12.43 -15.48 -4.01
C ARG A 53 -13.54 -16.50 -3.75
N ASN A 54 -13.19 -17.65 -3.18
CA ASN A 54 -14.09 -18.71 -2.71
C ASN A 54 -13.68 -19.02 -1.26
N ILE A 55 -14.59 -18.82 -0.32
CA ILE A 55 -14.29 -18.96 1.11
C ILE A 55 -15.00 -20.21 1.63
N ASP A 56 -14.26 -21.29 1.87
CA ASP A 56 -14.63 -22.30 2.87
C ASP A 56 -14.24 -21.74 4.25
N MET A 57 -15.24 -21.18 4.91
CA MET A 57 -15.13 -20.14 5.96
C MET A 57 -14.63 -20.63 7.33
N ILE A 58 -14.33 -21.91 7.50
CA ILE A 58 -14.60 -22.53 8.80
C ILE A 58 -13.43 -22.51 9.80
N ASN A 59 -12.15 -22.80 9.46
CA ASN A 59 -11.15 -23.05 10.54
C ASN A 59 -9.75 -22.44 10.41
N GLY A 60 -9.46 -21.59 9.41
CA GLY A 60 -8.10 -21.03 9.26
C GLY A 60 -8.02 -19.62 8.67
N LEU A 61 -8.98 -19.24 7.83
CA LEU A 61 -8.97 -17.97 7.08
C LEU A 61 -8.73 -16.73 7.96
N PRO A 62 -9.43 -16.53 9.10
CA PRO A 62 -9.31 -15.29 9.86
C PRO A 62 -7.91 -15.11 10.47
N LYS A 63 -7.31 -16.19 10.98
CA LYS A 63 -5.99 -16.15 11.61
C LYS A 63 -4.89 -15.86 10.60
N TYR A 64 -4.92 -16.50 9.43
CA TYR A 64 -3.95 -16.24 8.37
C TYR A 64 -4.15 -14.86 7.74
N PHE A 65 -5.41 -14.42 7.57
CA PHE A 65 -5.74 -13.08 7.10
C PHE A 65 -5.19 -12.01 8.04
N VAL A 66 -5.51 -12.09 9.33
CA VAL A 66 -5.04 -11.13 10.34
C VAL A 66 -3.52 -11.14 10.44
N ARG A 67 -2.88 -12.32 10.45
CA ARG A 67 -1.42 -12.42 10.48
C ARG A 67 -0.78 -11.74 9.27
N THR A 68 -1.34 -11.93 8.09
CA THR A 68 -0.77 -11.34 6.86
C THR A 68 -1.04 -9.85 6.79
N LEU A 69 -2.20 -9.39 7.25
CA LEU A 69 -2.50 -7.96 7.40
C LEU A 69 -1.50 -7.27 8.34
N ILE A 70 -1.19 -7.88 9.49
CA ILE A 70 -0.21 -7.35 10.46
C ILE A 70 1.18 -7.27 9.83
N ILE A 71 1.62 -8.31 9.12
CA ILE A 71 2.92 -8.33 8.45
C ILE A 71 3.01 -7.20 7.42
N VAL A 72 1.96 -7.01 6.62
CA VAL A 72 1.92 -5.95 5.61
C VAL A 72 1.94 -4.58 6.25
N ILE A 73 1.09 -4.33 7.25
CA ILE A 73 1.07 -3.06 7.96
C ILE A 73 2.46 -2.76 8.51
N LEU A 74 3.10 -3.74 9.15
CA LEU A 74 4.44 -3.58 9.71
C LEU A 74 5.47 -3.24 8.63
N ILE A 75 5.49 -3.97 7.51
CA ILE A 75 6.42 -3.72 6.40
C ILE A 75 6.18 -2.34 5.79
N VAL A 76 4.94 -1.99 5.47
CA VAL A 76 4.57 -0.72 4.83
C VAL A 76 4.91 0.45 5.75
N THR A 77 4.53 0.40 7.03
CA THR A 77 4.85 1.46 7.98
C THR A 77 6.35 1.60 8.18
N THR A 78 7.09 0.49 8.28
CA THR A 78 8.56 0.50 8.41
C THR A 78 9.21 1.13 7.17
N PHE A 79 8.75 0.76 5.98
CA PHE A 79 9.25 1.30 4.72
C PHE A 79 9.00 2.81 4.60
N VAL A 80 7.80 3.28 4.95
CA VAL A 80 7.46 4.71 4.94
C VAL A 80 8.32 5.48 5.95
N MET A 81 8.46 4.98 7.19
CA MET A 81 9.30 5.58 8.22
C MET A 81 10.76 5.69 7.78
N LEU A 82 11.32 4.59 7.25
CA LEU A 82 12.68 4.57 6.72
C LEU A 82 12.86 5.58 5.60
N SER A 83 11.89 5.65 4.69
CA SER A 83 11.98 6.55 3.55
C SER A 83 11.90 8.02 3.99
N ILE A 84 11.01 8.38 4.93
CA ILE A 84 10.98 9.73 5.51
C ILE A 84 12.32 10.09 6.16
N TRP A 85 12.94 9.14 6.85
CA TRP A 85 14.24 9.34 7.49
C TRP A 85 15.41 9.46 6.50
N LEU A 86 15.40 8.66 5.42
CA LEU A 86 16.45 8.64 4.40
C LEU A 86 16.42 9.85 3.47
N THR A 87 15.24 10.35 3.10
CA THR A 87 15.08 11.47 2.15
C THR A 87 15.96 12.69 2.46
N PRO A 88 16.03 13.24 3.69
CA PRO A 88 16.90 14.38 3.98
C PRO A 88 18.40 14.08 3.84
N HIS A 89 18.81 12.82 3.91
CA HIS A 89 20.21 12.40 3.71
C HIS A 89 20.57 12.11 2.25
N LEU A 90 19.56 11.95 1.38
CA LEU A 90 19.74 11.64 -0.05
C LEU A 90 19.58 12.88 -0.94
N VAL A 91 18.92 13.91 -0.43
CA VAL A 91 18.60 15.15 -1.16
C VAL A 91 19.37 16.37 -0.61
N GLY A 92 20.08 16.20 0.51
CA GLY A 92 21.05 17.17 1.04
C GLY A 92 22.47 16.85 0.57
#